data_AF-A0A930ATK7-F1
#
_entry.id   AF-A0A930ATK7-F1
#
_cell.length_a   1.000
_cell.length_b   1.000
_cell.length_c   1.000
_cell.angle_alpha   90.00
_cell.angle_beta   90.00
_cell.angle_gamma   90.00
#
_symmetry.space_group_name_H-M   'P 1'
#
loop_
_entity.id
_entity.type
_entity.pdbx_description
1 polymer ?
#
loop_
_entity_poly.entity_id
_entity_poly.type
_entity_poly.pdbx_seq_one_letter_code
_entity_poly.pdbx_strand_id
1 'polypeptide(L)'
;MKVYIKKGTATPVEITDLVVSFNSSNSMQADRLLGNTPSMMLDLDLNNTDGVLSDCAGNTFLIDLKEADSTGIPTQEFIVQEAPEKYTKKLSLTLYDVMIKFNKPYKSELTYEKDKYPTISQQLDEMSRLAGVSIDKTGLSNTVLNKKAQWIDTTIIMRDYIGWIAELSGTNALINKSNTLIFRNLFATNHDIEFTSDFEKTDLITVSRVAYDDGVNLIASGNDTGKTIYIDANNSYCDSQTYTDAILAKYNGQSFYGMSSLKTFGKDTIKLGDTATYDGNKCIVLSIKRKYVGTQSVVELDGEVALK
;
A
#
# COMPACT_ATOMS: atom_id res chain seq x y z
N MET A 1 -19.65 9.85 12.27
CA MET A 1 -18.42 10.07 11.52
C MET A 1 -18.85 10.76 10.25
N LYS A 2 -18.61 12.07 10.17
CA LYS A 2 -18.80 12.81 8.92
C LYS A 2 -17.50 12.65 8.15
N VAL A 3 -17.53 11.87 7.06
CA VAL A 3 -16.42 11.87 6.10
C VAL A 3 -16.49 13.20 5.39
N TYR A 4 -15.45 14.02 5.54
CA TYR A 4 -15.47 15.35 4.95
C TYR A 4 -14.85 15.27 3.55
N ILE A 5 -15.67 15.53 2.53
CA ILE A 5 -15.30 15.34 1.12
C ILE A 5 -15.39 16.67 0.38
N LYS A 6 -14.31 17.03 -0.29
CA LYS A 6 -14.26 18.17 -1.21
C LYS A 6 -13.90 17.71 -2.62
N LYS A 7 -14.61 18.21 -3.62
CA LYS A 7 -14.30 17.99 -5.04
C LYS A 7 -13.38 19.11 -5.56
N GLY A 8 -12.29 18.73 -6.22
CA GLY A 8 -11.32 19.64 -6.82
C GLY A 8 -10.18 20.06 -5.86
N THR A 9 -9.10 20.60 -6.43
CA THR A 9 -7.88 20.98 -5.69
C THR A 9 -7.67 22.50 -5.58
N ALA A 10 -7.94 23.27 -6.64
CA ALA A 10 -7.70 24.72 -6.66
C ALA A 10 -8.79 25.53 -5.92
N THR A 11 -10.05 25.20 -6.17
CA THR A 11 -11.23 25.75 -5.45
C THR A 11 -12.10 24.60 -4.98
N PRO A 12 -11.71 23.88 -3.91
CA PRO A 12 -12.40 22.67 -3.49
C PRO A 12 -13.83 22.98 -3.02
N VAL A 13 -14.82 22.29 -3.61
CA VAL A 13 -16.23 22.43 -3.25
C VAL A 13 -16.61 21.32 -2.29
N GLU A 14 -17.18 21.67 -1.14
CA GLU A 14 -17.68 20.69 -0.17
C GLU A 14 -18.92 19.97 -0.70
N ILE A 15 -18.87 18.63 -0.66
CA ILE A 15 -19.95 17.76 -1.14
C ILE A 15 -20.32 16.68 -0.12
N THR A 16 -19.89 16.85 1.14
CA THR A 16 -20.13 15.90 2.24
C THR A 16 -21.60 15.51 2.37
N ASP A 17 -22.51 16.47 2.21
CA ASP A 17 -23.96 16.24 2.34
C ASP A 17 -24.55 15.43 1.19
N LEU A 18 -23.81 15.23 0.10
CA LEU A 18 -24.21 14.38 -1.02
C LEU A 18 -23.86 12.90 -0.78
N VAL A 19 -23.03 12.57 0.21
CA VAL A 19 -22.53 11.21 0.44
C VAL A 19 -23.64 10.29 0.95
N VAL A 20 -23.91 9.21 0.22
CA VAL A 20 -24.87 8.15 0.57
C VAL A 20 -24.14 6.96 1.18
N SER A 21 -23.05 6.54 0.56
CA SER A 21 -22.23 5.41 1.01
C SER A 21 -20.76 5.70 0.77
N PHE A 22 -19.91 5.21 1.66
CA PHE A 22 -18.48 5.40 1.59
C PHE A 22 -17.78 4.14 2.12
N ASN A 23 -16.95 3.54 1.28
CA ASN A 23 -16.14 2.38 1.64
C ASN A 23 -14.69 2.62 1.19
N SER A 24 -13.74 2.07 1.94
CA SER A 24 -12.34 2.03 1.52
C SER A 24 -11.85 0.60 1.48
N SER A 25 -10.99 0.25 0.54
CA SER A 25 -10.28 -1.01 0.56
C SER A 25 -8.85 -0.89 0.04
N ASN A 26 -7.98 -1.75 0.54
CA ASN A 26 -6.64 -1.96 0.03
C ASN A 26 -6.10 -3.31 0.45
N SER A 27 -5.30 -3.93 -0.42
CA SER A 27 -4.70 -5.23 -0.16
C SER A 27 -3.31 -5.34 -0.77
N MET A 28 -2.45 -6.08 -0.08
CA MET A 28 -1.20 -6.60 -0.63
C MET A 28 -1.51 -7.72 -1.65
N GLN A 29 -0.53 -8.06 -2.47
CA GLN A 29 -0.63 -9.17 -3.40
C GLN A 29 -0.69 -10.49 -2.61
N ALA A 30 -1.51 -11.44 -3.09
CA ALA A 30 -1.59 -12.78 -2.52
C ALA A 30 -0.19 -13.44 -2.46
N ASP A 31 0.08 -14.15 -1.37
CA ASP A 31 1.33 -14.87 -1.10
C ASP A 31 2.61 -14.02 -1.15
N ARG A 32 2.49 -12.69 -1.07
CA ARG A 32 3.63 -11.76 -1.08
C ARG A 32 3.65 -10.87 0.16
N LEU A 33 4.70 -10.98 0.96
CA LEU A 33 4.86 -10.20 2.19
C LEU A 33 5.58 -8.86 2.00
N LEU A 34 6.48 -8.78 1.02
CA LEU A 34 7.39 -7.65 0.83
C LEU A 34 7.34 -7.14 -0.61
N GLY A 35 7.72 -5.88 -0.82
CA GLY A 35 7.69 -5.27 -2.15
C GLY A 35 6.31 -4.88 -2.65
N ASN A 36 5.28 -4.97 -1.80
CA ASN A 36 3.94 -4.56 -2.17
C ASN A 36 3.86 -3.04 -2.28
N THR A 37 3.10 -2.57 -3.27
CA THR A 37 2.84 -1.15 -3.54
C THR A 37 1.34 -0.87 -3.62
N PRO A 38 0.51 -1.27 -2.64
CA PRO A 38 -0.95 -1.21 -2.77
C PRO A 38 -1.45 0.24 -2.87
N SER A 39 -2.56 0.41 -3.58
CA SER A 39 -3.27 1.70 -3.68
C SER A 39 -4.58 1.56 -2.92
N MET A 40 -4.93 2.57 -2.15
CA MET A 40 -6.22 2.65 -1.50
C MET A 40 -7.31 3.00 -2.50
N MET A 41 -8.28 2.09 -2.64
CA MET A 41 -9.50 2.29 -3.40
C MET A 41 -10.60 2.84 -2.48
N LEU A 42 -11.39 3.77 -2.98
CA LEU A 42 -12.60 4.26 -2.34
C LEU A 42 -13.79 4.05 -3.26
N ASP A 43 -14.86 3.47 -2.72
CA ASP A 43 -16.16 3.41 -3.37
C ASP A 43 -17.08 4.45 -2.74
N LEU A 44 -17.55 5.38 -3.55
CA LEU A 44 -18.31 6.54 -3.12
C LEU A 44 -19.64 6.63 -3.88
N ASP A 45 -20.74 6.45 -3.15
CA ASP A 45 -22.08 6.70 -3.69
C ASP A 45 -22.56 8.09 -3.28
N LEU A 46 -23.04 8.86 -4.25
CA LEU A 46 -23.52 10.23 -4.08
C LEU A 46 -24.98 10.38 -4.50
N ASN A 47 -25.74 11.16 -3.73
CA ASN A 47 -27.02 11.69 -4.11
C ASN A 47 -26.82 12.94 -4.97
N ASN A 48 -27.20 12.85 -6.24
CA ASN A 48 -27.12 13.94 -7.21
C ASN A 48 -28.50 14.32 -7.74
N THR A 49 -29.54 14.23 -6.89
CA THR A 49 -30.93 14.51 -7.29
C THR A 49 -31.11 15.92 -7.86
N ASP A 50 -30.38 16.89 -7.33
CA ASP A 50 -30.42 18.30 -7.75
C ASP A 50 -29.48 18.60 -8.94
N GLY A 51 -28.78 17.59 -9.47
CA GLY A 51 -27.89 17.74 -10.63
C GLY A 51 -26.67 18.63 -10.39
N VAL A 52 -26.26 18.82 -9.13
CA VAL A 52 -25.13 19.69 -8.73
C VAL A 52 -23.81 19.16 -9.29
N LEU A 53 -23.68 17.84 -9.46
CA LEU A 53 -22.52 17.19 -10.05
C LEU A 53 -22.81 16.86 -11.52
N SER A 54 -22.16 17.60 -12.41
CA SER A 54 -22.25 17.45 -13.86
C SER A 54 -20.99 16.84 -14.51
N ASP A 55 -19.90 16.73 -13.76
CA ASP A 55 -18.65 16.10 -14.16
C ASP A 55 -17.84 15.66 -12.93
N CYS A 56 -17.31 14.45 -12.95
CA CYS A 56 -16.44 13.84 -11.94
C CYS A 56 -15.27 13.07 -12.58
N ALA A 57 -15.28 12.80 -13.90
CA ALA A 57 -14.30 11.91 -14.51
C ALA A 57 -12.92 12.58 -14.57
N GLY A 58 -11.89 11.88 -14.12
CA GLY A 58 -10.53 12.42 -14.05
C GLY A 58 -10.33 13.55 -13.01
N ASN A 59 -11.37 13.88 -12.23
CA ASN A 59 -11.26 14.86 -11.15
C ASN A 59 -10.58 14.26 -9.91
N THR A 60 -10.02 15.14 -9.09
CA THR A 60 -9.44 14.81 -7.78
C THR A 60 -10.38 15.22 -6.67
N PHE A 61 -10.49 14.39 -5.65
CA PHE A 61 -11.26 14.61 -4.44
C PHE A 61 -10.30 14.67 -3.26
N LEU A 62 -10.55 15.60 -2.34
CA LEU A 62 -9.84 15.72 -1.08
C LEU A 62 -10.72 15.13 0.02
N ILE A 63 -10.22 14.11 0.70
CA ILE A 63 -11.00 13.31 1.65
C ILE A 63 -10.25 13.21 2.98
N ASP A 64 -10.93 13.51 4.09
CA ASP A 64 -10.41 13.24 5.43
C ASP A 64 -11.02 11.93 5.93
N LEU A 65 -10.17 10.92 6.08
CA LEU A 65 -10.52 9.61 6.63
C LEU A 65 -10.53 9.60 8.16
N LYS A 66 -10.31 10.73 8.85
CA LYS A 66 -10.36 10.79 10.31
C LYS A 66 -11.78 10.64 10.86
N GLU A 67 -11.84 10.09 12.07
CA GLU A 67 -13.00 10.26 12.95
C GLU A 67 -13.22 11.75 13.28
N ALA A 68 -14.46 12.07 13.66
CA ALA A 68 -15.03 13.41 13.79
C ALA A 68 -14.12 14.44 14.50
N ASP A 69 -14.23 15.71 14.09
CA ASP A 69 -13.61 16.92 14.68
C ASP A 69 -12.24 17.38 14.17
N SER A 70 -11.91 17.02 12.92
CA SER A 70 -10.86 17.73 12.17
C SER A 70 -11.44 19.03 11.60
N THR A 71 -11.10 20.19 12.18
CA THR A 71 -11.34 21.53 11.55
C THR A 71 -10.40 21.80 10.37
N GLY A 72 -9.51 20.84 10.06
CA GLY A 72 -8.57 20.93 8.96
C GLY A 72 -9.23 20.68 7.61
N ILE A 73 -8.70 21.33 6.58
CA ILE A 73 -9.05 21.01 5.20
C ILE A 73 -8.55 19.57 4.92
N PRO A 74 -9.40 18.67 4.37
CA PRO A 74 -8.94 17.38 3.88
C PRO A 74 -7.75 17.55 2.95
N THR A 75 -6.69 16.79 3.19
CA THR A 75 -5.47 16.88 2.39
C THR A 75 -5.23 15.63 1.56
N GLN A 76 -5.86 14.50 1.89
CA GLN A 76 -5.59 13.26 1.16
C GLN A 76 -6.28 13.28 -0.20
N GLU A 77 -5.49 13.12 -1.25
CA GLU A 77 -5.93 13.15 -2.64
C GLU A 77 -6.38 11.76 -3.10
N PHE A 78 -7.57 11.71 -3.68
CA PHE A 78 -8.11 10.56 -4.37
C PHE A 78 -8.54 10.94 -5.79
N ILE A 79 -8.18 10.12 -6.77
CA ILE A 79 -8.36 10.37 -8.19
C ILE A 79 -9.45 9.44 -8.70
N VAL A 80 -10.49 10.01 -9.32
CA VAL A 80 -11.56 9.23 -9.94
C VAL A 80 -11.00 8.41 -11.10
N GLN A 81 -11.13 7.09 -11.02
CA GLN A 81 -10.78 6.17 -12.11
C GLN A 81 -12.02 5.69 -12.84
N GLU A 82 -13.11 5.45 -12.12
CA GLU A 82 -14.39 5.05 -12.71
C GLU A 82 -15.49 6.01 -12.28
N ALA A 83 -16.28 6.45 -13.27
CA ALA A 83 -17.44 7.31 -13.11
C ALA A 83 -18.53 6.84 -14.08
N PRO A 84 -19.82 7.05 -13.76
CA PRO A 84 -20.89 6.65 -14.65
C PRO A 84 -20.87 7.46 -15.95
N GLU A 85 -21.30 6.86 -17.06
CA GLU A 85 -21.43 7.54 -18.35
C GLU A 85 -22.45 8.70 -18.30
N LYS A 86 -23.46 8.58 -17.43
CA LYS A 86 -24.52 9.56 -17.26
C LYS A 86 -24.60 10.01 -15.80
N TYR A 87 -24.62 11.32 -15.61
CA TYR A 87 -24.69 11.94 -14.29
C TYR A 87 -26.14 12.02 -13.83
N THR A 88 -26.69 10.87 -13.43
CA THR A 88 -28.07 10.74 -12.98
C THR A 88 -28.22 11.16 -11.51
N LYS A 89 -29.43 10.99 -10.95
CA LYS A 89 -29.75 11.29 -9.55
C LYS A 89 -28.91 10.50 -8.53
N LYS A 90 -28.31 9.38 -8.95
CA LYS A 90 -27.36 8.61 -8.16
C LYS A 90 -26.06 8.49 -8.93
N LEU A 91 -24.93 8.72 -8.27
CA LEU A 91 -23.61 8.54 -8.84
C LEU A 91 -22.83 7.55 -7.98
N SER A 92 -22.11 6.65 -8.62
CA SER A 92 -21.18 5.74 -7.96
C SER A 92 -19.81 5.98 -8.57
N LEU A 93 -18.82 6.31 -7.75
CA LEU A 93 -17.47 6.63 -8.17
C LEU A 93 -16.50 5.64 -7.52
N THR A 94 -15.50 5.21 -8.28
CA THR A 94 -14.35 4.49 -7.75
C THR A 94 -13.13 5.38 -7.88
N LEU A 95 -12.51 5.68 -6.74
CA LEU A 95 -11.35 6.55 -6.63
C LEU A 95 -10.14 5.79 -6.09
N TYR A 96 -8.95 6.22 -6.46
CA TYR A 96 -7.70 5.67 -5.93
C TYR A 96 -6.80 6.75 -5.35
N ASP A 97 -6.02 6.42 -4.33
CA ASP A 97 -5.00 7.31 -3.81
C ASP A 97 -3.93 7.63 -4.88
N VAL A 98 -3.02 8.56 -4.55
CA VAL A 98 -1.99 9.00 -5.48
C VAL A 98 -0.98 7.92 -5.88
N MET A 99 -1.01 6.70 -5.32
CA MET A 99 -0.18 5.59 -5.80
C MET A 99 -0.48 5.28 -7.28
N ILE A 100 -1.72 5.49 -7.73
CA ILE A 100 -2.10 5.25 -9.12
C ILE A 100 -1.31 6.12 -10.12
N LYS A 101 -0.75 7.26 -9.68
CA LYS A 101 0.09 8.12 -10.53
C LYS A 101 1.40 7.41 -10.96
N PHE A 102 1.81 6.35 -10.26
CA PHE A 102 2.96 5.50 -10.62
C PHE A 102 2.63 4.37 -11.61
N ASN A 103 1.35 4.18 -12.00
CA ASN A 103 0.93 3.20 -13.02
C ASN A 103 1.24 3.69 -14.45
N LYS A 104 2.48 4.09 -14.69
CA LYS A 104 2.97 4.56 -15.99
C LYS A 104 4.34 3.94 -16.25
N PRO A 105 4.66 3.58 -17.52
CA PRO A 105 5.97 3.06 -17.87
C PRO A 105 7.08 4.00 -17.40
N TYR A 106 8.15 3.45 -16.84
CA TYR A 106 9.28 4.22 -16.33
C TYR A 106 10.19 4.66 -17.48
N LYS A 107 9.76 5.73 -18.15
CA LYS A 107 10.51 6.41 -19.21
C LYS A 107 11.58 7.33 -18.59
N SER A 108 12.60 6.71 -18.02
CA SER A 108 13.70 7.43 -17.37
C SER A 108 14.49 8.28 -18.37
N GLU A 109 14.91 9.46 -17.93
CA GLU A 109 15.83 10.35 -18.63
C GLU A 109 17.26 10.26 -18.06
N LEU A 110 17.49 9.36 -17.08
CA LEU A 110 18.80 9.11 -16.48
C LEU A 110 19.73 8.37 -17.45
N THR A 111 21.03 8.53 -17.25
CA THR A 111 22.07 7.89 -18.08
C THR A 111 22.43 6.49 -17.55
N TYR A 112 22.11 5.46 -18.33
CA TYR A 112 22.45 4.06 -18.02
C TYR A 112 23.67 3.58 -18.81
N GLU A 113 24.82 4.17 -18.51
CA GLU A 113 26.11 3.83 -19.13
C GLU A 113 27.09 3.29 -18.08
N LYS A 114 28.04 2.48 -18.54
CA LYS A 114 29.14 1.98 -17.70
C LYS A 114 29.79 3.14 -16.93
N ASP A 115 30.00 2.94 -15.63
CA ASP A 115 30.57 3.91 -14.68
C ASP A 115 29.68 5.13 -14.36
N LYS A 116 28.54 5.32 -15.04
CA LYS A 116 27.60 6.44 -14.84
C LYS A 116 26.21 6.02 -14.38
N TYR A 117 26.01 4.74 -14.07
CA TYR A 117 24.72 4.22 -13.62
C TYR A 117 24.13 5.08 -12.49
N PRO A 118 22.81 5.38 -12.54
CA PRO A 118 22.16 6.09 -11.46
C PRO A 118 22.09 5.19 -10.22
N THR A 119 22.01 5.81 -9.05
CA THR A 119 21.66 5.10 -7.83
C THR A 119 20.14 4.91 -7.75
N ILE A 120 19.68 3.96 -6.93
CA ILE A 120 18.26 3.83 -6.58
C ILE A 120 17.71 5.16 -6.03
N SER A 121 18.48 5.89 -5.22
CA SER A 121 18.07 7.22 -4.74
C SER A 121 17.74 8.18 -5.88
N GLN A 122 18.55 8.20 -6.94
CA GLN A 122 18.32 9.03 -8.13
C GLN A 122 17.11 8.56 -8.94
N GLN A 123 16.89 7.24 -9.06
CA GLN A 123 15.67 6.71 -9.69
C GLN A 123 14.41 7.10 -8.92
N LEU A 124 14.43 7.04 -7.59
CA LEU A 124 13.30 7.47 -6.76
C LEU A 124 13.04 8.98 -6.91
N ASP A 125 14.08 9.80 -6.98
CA ASP A 125 13.94 11.24 -7.22
C ASP A 125 13.31 11.54 -8.59
N GLU A 126 13.71 10.78 -9.63
CA GLU A 126 13.11 10.90 -10.95
C GLU A 126 11.66 10.41 -10.99
N MET A 127 11.37 9.23 -10.43
CA MET A 127 10.00 8.69 -10.35
C MET A 127 9.07 9.64 -9.60
N SER A 128 9.55 10.25 -8.50
CA SER A 128 8.84 11.28 -7.74
C SER A 128 8.45 12.46 -8.64
N ARG A 129 9.40 12.98 -9.42
CA ARG A 129 9.17 14.07 -10.39
C ARG A 129 8.20 13.66 -11.50
N LEU A 130 8.38 12.49 -12.10
CA LEU A 130 7.56 12.00 -13.21
C LEU A 130 6.11 11.73 -12.80
N ALA A 131 5.89 11.21 -11.58
CA ALA A 131 4.56 10.96 -11.05
C ALA A 131 3.91 12.20 -10.41
N GLY A 132 4.72 13.20 -10.02
CA GLY A 132 4.26 14.34 -9.24
C GLY A 132 3.83 13.95 -7.83
N VAL A 133 4.52 12.98 -7.23
CA VAL A 133 4.23 12.43 -5.89
C VAL A 133 5.53 12.34 -5.11
N SER A 134 5.59 13.02 -3.97
CA SER A 134 6.76 12.99 -3.09
C SER A 134 7.05 11.57 -2.59
N ILE A 135 8.33 11.19 -2.59
CA ILE A 135 8.82 9.93 -2.04
C ILE A 135 9.70 10.21 -0.83
N ASP A 136 9.32 9.69 0.34
CA ASP A 136 10.12 9.70 1.55
C ASP A 136 11.02 8.46 1.58
N LYS A 137 12.33 8.69 1.43
CA LYS A 137 13.36 7.65 1.34
C LYS A 137 13.87 7.19 2.71
N THR A 138 13.41 7.77 3.83
CA THR A 138 13.93 7.48 5.17
C THR A 138 13.71 6.03 5.64
N GLY A 139 12.72 5.34 5.08
CA GLY A 139 12.47 3.92 5.34
C GLY A 139 13.42 2.95 4.62
N LEU A 140 14.30 3.45 3.74
CA LEU A 140 15.27 2.64 2.99
C LEU A 140 16.67 2.74 3.60
N SER A 141 17.45 1.65 3.49
CA SER A 141 18.84 1.65 3.96
C SER A 141 19.77 2.39 3.00
N ASN A 142 20.89 2.91 3.50
CA ASN A 142 21.92 3.51 2.65
C ASN A 142 22.50 2.50 1.64
N THR A 143 22.57 1.21 2.01
CA THR A 143 22.99 0.14 1.09
C THR A 143 22.08 0.08 -0.13
N VAL A 144 20.76 0.13 0.08
CA VAL A 144 19.78 0.12 -1.02
C VAL A 144 19.82 1.45 -1.78
N LEU A 145 19.79 2.59 -1.10
CA LEU A 145 19.78 3.91 -1.75
C LEU A 145 21.01 4.17 -2.63
N ASN A 146 22.18 3.66 -2.25
CA ASN A 146 23.42 3.83 -2.98
C ASN A 146 23.65 2.74 -4.05
N LYS A 147 22.82 1.69 -4.09
CA LYS A 147 22.93 0.65 -5.11
C LYS A 147 22.78 1.28 -6.50
N LYS A 148 23.69 0.91 -7.40
CA LYS A 148 23.65 1.31 -8.81
C LYS A 148 22.64 0.46 -9.59
N ALA A 149 21.76 1.13 -10.32
CA ALA A 149 20.83 0.52 -11.25
C ALA A 149 21.50 0.46 -12.64
N GLN A 150 21.95 -0.73 -13.03
CA GLN A 150 22.76 -0.91 -14.23
C GLN A 150 21.96 -0.78 -15.53
N TRP A 151 20.67 -1.09 -15.48
CA TRP A 151 19.76 -0.99 -16.60
C TRP A 151 18.34 -0.85 -16.07
N ILE A 152 17.43 -0.45 -16.97
CA ILE A 152 15.98 -0.51 -16.76
C ILE A 152 15.31 -1.00 -18.03
N ASP A 153 14.13 -1.55 -17.87
CA ASP A 153 13.15 -1.78 -18.92
C ASP A 153 12.13 -0.63 -18.90
N THR A 154 12.18 0.22 -19.92
CA THR A 154 11.27 1.37 -20.02
C THR A 154 9.81 1.01 -20.29
N THR A 155 9.50 -0.29 -20.50
CA THR A 155 8.13 -0.79 -20.63
C THR A 155 7.49 -1.11 -19.28
N ILE A 156 8.29 -1.34 -18.25
CA ILE A 156 7.83 -1.65 -16.88
C ILE A 156 7.39 -0.37 -16.18
N ILE A 157 6.32 -0.44 -15.39
CA ILE A 157 5.77 0.73 -14.71
C ILE A 157 6.61 1.13 -13.50
N MET A 158 6.63 2.44 -13.18
CA MET A 158 7.38 2.96 -12.02
C MET A 158 7.01 2.25 -10.72
N ARG A 159 5.74 1.88 -10.57
CA ARG A 159 5.22 1.20 -9.39
C ARG A 159 5.88 -0.16 -9.14
N ASP A 160 6.22 -0.91 -10.17
CA ASP A 160 6.89 -2.21 -10.03
C ASP A 160 8.34 -2.00 -9.58
N TYR A 161 9.04 -1.01 -10.16
CA TYR A 161 10.38 -0.62 -9.70
C TYR A 161 10.40 -0.21 -8.24
N ILE A 162 9.41 0.59 -7.80
CA ILE A 162 9.27 0.96 -6.39
C ILE A 162 9.04 -0.28 -5.52
N GLY A 163 8.23 -1.23 -5.98
CA GLY A 163 8.00 -2.50 -5.30
C GLY A 163 9.30 -3.30 -5.12
N TRP A 164 10.07 -3.46 -6.20
CA TRP A 164 11.37 -4.13 -6.14
C TRP A 164 12.37 -3.43 -5.21
N ILE A 165 12.42 -2.10 -5.22
CA ILE A 165 13.26 -1.31 -4.30
C ILE A 165 12.81 -1.50 -2.84
N ALA A 166 11.49 -1.47 -2.58
CA ALA A 166 10.92 -1.70 -1.26
C ALA A 166 11.27 -3.11 -0.75
N GLU A 167 11.14 -4.11 -1.62
CA GLU A 167 11.46 -5.51 -1.33
C GLU A 167 12.91 -5.72 -0.93
N LEU A 168 13.86 -5.07 -1.63
CA LEU A 168 15.29 -5.11 -1.29
C LEU A 168 15.59 -4.60 0.12
N SER A 169 14.80 -3.64 0.60
CA SER A 169 14.89 -3.14 1.97
C SER A 169 14.06 -3.96 2.95
N GLY A 170 13.37 -5.00 2.51
CA GLY A 170 12.41 -5.76 3.29
C GLY A 170 11.24 -4.93 3.77
N THR A 171 10.70 -4.07 2.91
CA THR A 171 9.60 -3.15 3.20
C THR A 171 8.51 -3.24 2.15
N ASN A 172 7.39 -2.55 2.40
CA ASN A 172 6.34 -2.28 1.43
C ASN A 172 6.22 -0.77 1.22
N ALA A 173 5.79 -0.33 0.03
CA ALA A 173 5.62 1.08 -0.30
C ALA A 173 4.14 1.48 -0.25
N LEU A 174 3.80 2.51 0.52
CA LEU A 174 2.43 2.92 0.82
C LEU A 174 2.28 4.44 0.70
N ILE A 175 1.10 4.92 0.33
CA ILE A 175 0.76 6.34 0.45
C ILE A 175 0.34 6.64 1.89
N ASN A 176 0.97 7.66 2.48
CA ASN A 176 0.56 8.18 3.77
C ASN A 176 -0.55 9.24 3.64
N LYS A 177 -1.08 9.70 4.77
CA LYS A 177 -2.18 10.70 4.80
C LYS A 177 -1.81 12.05 4.18
N SER A 178 -0.53 12.33 3.98
CA SER A 178 -0.01 13.56 3.38
C SER A 178 0.30 13.42 1.89
N ASN A 179 -0.22 12.37 1.22
CA ASN A 179 0.03 12.05 -0.19
C ASN A 179 1.50 11.77 -0.52
N THR A 180 2.30 11.36 0.47
CA THR A 180 3.71 10.99 0.28
C THR A 180 3.83 9.46 0.27
N LEU A 181 4.58 8.94 -0.68
CA LEU A 181 4.98 7.53 -0.70
C LEU A 181 6.04 7.30 0.38
N ILE A 182 5.79 6.33 1.26
CA ILE A 182 6.68 5.92 2.35
C ILE A 182 7.01 4.44 2.24
N PHE A 183 8.15 4.02 2.77
CA PHE A 183 8.54 2.61 2.90
C PHE A 183 8.32 2.14 4.35
N ARG A 184 7.50 1.12 4.54
CA ARG A 184 7.07 0.62 5.86
C ARG A 184 7.47 -0.84 6.04
N ASN A 185 8.03 -1.17 7.20
CA ASN A 185 8.30 -2.56 7.59
C ASN A 185 6.98 -3.31 7.88
N LEU A 186 7.04 -4.64 7.84
CA LEU A 186 6.01 -5.48 8.46
C LEU A 186 6.10 -5.39 9.99
N PHE A 187 5.00 -5.79 10.65
CA PHE A 187 4.89 -5.86 12.10
C PHE A 187 5.17 -4.53 12.81
N ALA A 188 4.97 -3.40 12.11
CA ALA A 188 5.32 -2.07 12.60
C ALA A 188 4.45 -1.63 13.80
N THR A 189 3.23 -2.13 13.88
CA THR A 189 2.30 -1.83 14.99
C THR A 189 1.43 -3.06 15.25
N ASN A 190 1.18 -3.38 16.52
CA ASN A 190 0.20 -4.38 16.93
C ASN A 190 -1.08 -3.68 17.41
N HIS A 191 -2.22 -4.24 17.03
CA HIS A 191 -3.55 -3.75 17.41
C HIS A 191 -4.30 -4.85 18.13
N ASP A 192 -4.70 -4.60 19.36
CA ASP A 192 -5.51 -5.55 20.12
C ASP A 192 -6.98 -5.42 19.67
N ILE A 193 -7.55 -6.55 19.28
CA ILE A 193 -8.93 -6.67 18.83
C ILE A 193 -9.74 -7.22 20.01
N GLU A 194 -10.74 -6.45 20.46
CA GLU A 194 -11.54 -6.81 21.62
C GLU A 194 -12.67 -7.77 21.26
N PHE A 195 -13.27 -7.57 20.09
CA PHE A 195 -14.41 -8.34 19.62
C PHE A 195 -14.29 -8.55 18.10
N THR A 196 -14.66 -9.75 17.67
CA THR A 196 -14.88 -10.08 16.26
C THR A 196 -16.11 -10.97 16.09
N SER A 197 -16.82 -10.84 14.97
CA SER A 197 -17.98 -11.70 14.64
C SER A 197 -17.60 -12.95 13.85
N ASP A 198 -16.50 -12.89 13.11
CA ASP A 198 -15.97 -13.93 12.22
C ASP A 198 -14.45 -13.98 12.43
N PHE A 199 -13.84 -15.16 12.42
CA PHE A 199 -12.38 -15.29 12.53
C PHE A 199 -11.94 -16.71 12.16
N GLU A 200 -11.17 -16.84 11.09
CA GLU A 200 -10.39 -18.03 10.78
C GLU A 200 -8.91 -17.68 10.75
N LYS A 201 -8.07 -18.66 11.08
CA LYS A 201 -6.62 -18.50 11.04
C LYS A 201 -5.94 -19.69 10.38
N THR A 202 -4.77 -19.43 9.80
CA THR A 202 -3.90 -20.46 9.23
C THR A 202 -3.11 -21.18 10.33
N ASP A 203 -2.21 -22.08 9.92
CA ASP A 203 -1.14 -22.57 10.79
C ASP A 203 -0.17 -21.44 11.18
N LEU A 204 0.55 -21.64 12.28
CA LEU A 204 1.56 -20.69 12.75
C LEU A 204 2.73 -20.64 11.77
N ILE A 205 3.01 -19.45 11.27
CA ILE A 205 4.16 -19.16 10.41
C ILE A 205 5.27 -18.60 11.29
N THR A 206 6.46 -19.17 11.19
CA THR A 206 7.68 -18.60 11.79
C THR A 206 8.73 -18.43 10.70
N VAL A 207 9.18 -17.20 10.49
CA VAL A 207 10.19 -16.90 9.46
C VAL A 207 11.57 -17.34 9.94
N SER A 208 12.29 -18.10 9.12
CA SER A 208 13.67 -18.53 9.41
C SER A 208 14.62 -18.35 8.23
N ARG A 209 14.09 -18.02 7.05
CA ARG A 209 14.85 -17.93 5.80
C ARG A 209 14.35 -16.79 4.91
N VAL A 210 15.28 -16.19 4.18
CA VAL A 210 14.99 -15.29 3.06
C VAL A 210 15.74 -15.82 1.84
N ALA A 211 15.09 -15.84 0.69
CA ALA A 211 15.71 -16.31 -0.55
C ALA A 211 15.31 -15.45 -1.75
N TYR A 212 16.26 -15.27 -2.66
CA TYR A 212 16.03 -14.88 -4.05
C TYR A 212 16.47 -16.06 -4.92
N ASP A 213 15.59 -16.49 -5.82
CA ASP A 213 15.84 -17.59 -6.74
C ASP A 213 15.22 -17.26 -8.09
N ASP A 214 16.06 -16.95 -9.08
CA ASP A 214 15.66 -16.69 -10.47
C ASP A 214 15.79 -17.93 -11.37
N GLY A 215 16.03 -19.11 -10.78
CA GLY A 215 16.29 -20.35 -11.49
C GLY A 215 17.73 -20.53 -11.98
N VAL A 216 18.57 -19.48 -11.88
CA VAL A 216 20.00 -19.51 -12.22
C VAL A 216 20.86 -19.25 -10.99
N ASN A 217 20.48 -18.24 -10.20
CA ASN A 217 21.16 -17.78 -9.02
C ASN A 217 20.26 -17.98 -7.81
N LEU A 218 20.75 -18.73 -6.83
CA LEU A 218 20.16 -18.80 -5.50
C LEU A 218 20.99 -17.94 -4.54
N ILE A 219 20.36 -16.90 -4.01
CA ILE A 219 20.91 -16.07 -2.94
C ILE A 219 19.99 -16.28 -1.73
N ALA A 220 20.51 -16.85 -0.64
CA ALA A 220 19.71 -17.15 0.53
C ALA A 220 20.43 -16.88 1.84
N SER A 221 19.65 -16.56 2.86
CA SER A 221 20.11 -16.33 4.22
C SER A 221 19.17 -17.06 5.19
N GLY A 222 19.72 -17.60 6.29
CA GLY A 222 18.94 -18.29 7.32
C GLY A 222 19.00 -19.81 7.20
N ASN A 223 17.94 -20.50 7.63
CA ASN A 223 17.88 -21.97 7.63
C ASN A 223 16.45 -22.48 7.38
N ASP A 224 16.32 -23.79 7.13
CA ASP A 224 15.05 -24.43 6.74
C ASP A 224 14.17 -24.90 7.92
N THR A 225 14.39 -24.38 9.13
CA THR A 225 13.60 -24.78 10.32
C THR A 225 12.19 -24.16 10.37
N GLY A 226 11.94 -23.14 9.56
CA GLY A 226 10.69 -22.40 9.45
C GLY A 226 10.39 -22.03 7.99
N LYS A 227 9.65 -20.94 7.81
CA LYS A 227 9.17 -20.46 6.51
C LYS A 227 10.13 -19.51 5.83
N THR A 228 10.09 -19.53 4.49
CA THR A 228 10.92 -18.68 3.65
C THR A 228 10.15 -17.47 3.13
N ILE A 229 10.72 -16.29 3.28
CA ILE A 229 10.30 -15.11 2.53
C ILE A 229 11.06 -15.10 1.20
N TYR A 230 10.33 -15.16 0.09
CA TYR A 230 10.93 -15.05 -1.24
C TYR A 230 10.92 -13.60 -1.70
N ILE A 231 12.08 -13.14 -2.17
CA ILE A 231 12.20 -11.95 -3.02
C ILE A 231 11.74 -12.35 -4.43
N ASP A 232 10.99 -11.48 -5.08
CA ASP A 232 10.51 -11.69 -6.45
C ASP A 232 11.67 -12.04 -7.39
N ALA A 233 11.54 -13.14 -8.12
CA ALA A 233 12.54 -13.62 -9.08
C ALA A 233 12.82 -12.59 -10.20
N ASN A 234 11.89 -11.66 -10.46
CA ASN A 234 12.09 -10.58 -11.43
C ASN A 234 12.75 -9.33 -10.83
N ASN A 235 13.07 -9.34 -9.53
CA ASN A 235 13.71 -8.21 -8.87
C ASN A 235 15.17 -8.09 -9.31
N SER A 236 15.37 -7.37 -10.41
CA SER A 236 16.68 -7.10 -11.03
C SER A 236 17.70 -6.41 -10.12
N TYR A 237 17.28 -5.89 -8.96
CA TYR A 237 18.19 -5.27 -8.02
C TYR A 237 18.83 -6.28 -7.04
N CYS A 238 18.28 -7.49 -6.89
CA CYS A 238 18.79 -8.48 -5.94
C CYS A 238 19.95 -9.29 -6.54
N ASP A 239 21.18 -8.84 -6.29
CA ASP A 239 22.41 -9.45 -6.83
C ASP A 239 23.42 -9.84 -5.74
N SER A 240 23.05 -9.73 -4.47
CA SER A 240 23.95 -9.96 -3.34
C SER A 240 23.23 -10.46 -2.10
N GLN A 241 23.89 -11.35 -1.35
CA GLN A 241 23.43 -11.87 -0.06
C GLN A 241 23.25 -10.77 1.00
N THR A 242 23.88 -9.61 0.84
CA THR A 242 23.68 -8.48 1.75
C THR A 242 22.20 -8.07 1.87
N TYR A 243 21.40 -8.21 0.80
CA TYR A 243 19.97 -7.88 0.86
C TYR A 243 19.17 -8.95 1.61
N THR A 244 19.41 -10.24 1.34
CA THR A 244 18.73 -11.33 2.06
C THR A 244 19.11 -11.36 3.53
N ASP A 245 20.36 -11.05 3.89
CA ASP A 245 20.82 -10.91 5.27
C ASP A 245 20.12 -9.76 5.98
N ALA A 246 20.01 -8.59 5.34
CA ALA A 246 19.35 -7.43 5.92
C ALA A 246 17.85 -7.66 6.16
N ILE A 247 17.17 -8.38 5.25
CA ILE A 247 15.76 -8.74 5.41
C ILE A 247 15.60 -9.80 6.51
N LEU A 248 16.46 -10.81 6.54
CA LEU A 248 16.44 -11.84 7.57
C LEU A 248 16.67 -11.22 8.96
N ALA A 249 17.59 -10.28 9.10
CA ALA A 249 17.84 -9.59 10.36
C ALA A 249 16.60 -8.87 10.91
N LYS A 250 15.67 -8.43 10.05
CA LYS A 250 14.40 -7.82 10.47
C LYS A 250 13.36 -8.83 10.92
N TYR A 251 13.31 -9.99 10.27
CA TYR A 251 12.14 -10.86 10.35
C TYR A 251 12.42 -12.27 10.88
N ASN A 252 13.67 -12.65 11.10
CA ASN A 252 14.02 -13.96 11.66
C ASN A 252 13.36 -14.18 13.01
N GLY A 253 12.70 -15.33 13.18
CA GLY A 253 11.96 -15.70 14.38
C GLY A 253 10.63 -14.96 14.56
N GLN A 254 10.21 -14.10 13.63
CA GLN A 254 8.86 -13.52 13.69
C GLN A 254 7.83 -14.61 13.47
N SER A 255 6.95 -14.80 14.45
CA SER A 255 5.84 -15.74 14.40
C SER A 255 4.51 -15.01 14.32
N PHE A 256 3.64 -15.46 13.41
CA PHE A 256 2.31 -14.91 13.19
C PHE A 256 1.39 -15.92 12.50
N TYR A 257 0.09 -15.69 12.58
CA TYR A 257 -0.91 -16.40 11.78
C TYR A 257 -1.32 -15.56 10.58
N GLY A 258 -1.66 -16.20 9.47
CA GLY A 258 -2.59 -15.62 8.51
C GLY A 258 -4.00 -15.65 9.07
N MET A 259 -4.87 -14.75 8.63
CA MET A 259 -6.27 -14.72 9.04
C MET A 259 -7.20 -14.42 7.86
N SER A 260 -8.47 -14.79 8.00
CA SER A 260 -9.52 -14.36 7.08
C SER A 260 -10.78 -13.95 7.84
N SER A 261 -11.53 -13.04 7.22
CA SER A 261 -12.84 -12.56 7.66
C SER A 261 -12.88 -11.92 9.05
N LEU A 262 -11.76 -11.43 9.61
CA LEU A 262 -11.80 -10.77 10.92
C LEU A 262 -12.58 -9.46 10.82
N LYS A 263 -13.73 -9.34 11.51
CA LYS A 263 -14.61 -8.16 11.45
C LYS A 263 -14.73 -7.50 12.80
N THR A 264 -14.34 -6.23 12.89
CA THR A 264 -14.35 -5.45 14.13
C THR A 264 -14.81 -4.01 13.90
N PHE A 265 -14.92 -3.21 14.96
CA PHE A 265 -15.38 -1.82 14.91
C PHE A 265 -14.26 -0.82 15.27
N GLY A 266 -14.23 0.34 14.60
CA GLY A 266 -13.47 1.53 15.03
C GLY A 266 -11.93 1.43 14.99
N LYS A 267 -11.35 0.36 14.44
CA LYS A 267 -9.89 0.18 14.33
C LYS A 267 -9.32 0.84 13.06
N ASP A 268 -9.67 2.11 12.83
CA ASP A 268 -9.33 2.85 11.60
C ASP A 268 -7.83 3.15 11.43
N THR A 269 -7.04 3.02 12.50
CA THR A 269 -5.59 3.24 12.47
C THR A 269 -4.79 2.06 11.96
N ILE A 270 -5.40 0.86 11.82
CA ILE A 270 -4.75 -0.34 11.29
C ILE A 270 -4.27 -0.10 9.86
N LYS A 271 -3.02 -0.49 9.57
CA LYS A 271 -2.43 -0.38 8.23
C LYS A 271 -1.99 -1.75 7.74
N LEU A 272 -1.86 -1.86 6.41
CA LEU A 272 -1.28 -3.03 5.78
C LEU A 272 0.13 -3.29 6.32
N GLY A 273 0.41 -4.54 6.66
CA GLY A 273 1.64 -5.00 7.28
C GLY A 273 1.67 -4.88 8.79
N ASP A 274 0.65 -4.31 9.45
CA ASP A 274 0.50 -4.36 10.90
C ASP A 274 0.09 -5.76 11.37
N THR A 275 0.03 -5.97 12.69
CA THR A 275 -0.61 -7.14 13.28
C THR A 275 -1.88 -6.80 14.04
N ALA A 276 -2.82 -7.73 14.00
CA ALA A 276 -4.02 -7.73 14.83
C ALA A 276 -3.94 -8.92 15.79
N THR A 277 -4.05 -8.68 17.09
CA THR A 277 -4.08 -9.74 18.09
C THR A 277 -5.50 -9.95 18.58
N TYR A 278 -6.01 -11.18 18.42
CA TYR A 278 -7.32 -11.61 18.93
C TYR A 278 -7.19 -12.98 19.60
N ASP A 279 -7.72 -13.12 20.82
CA ASP A 279 -7.64 -14.35 21.62
C ASP A 279 -6.21 -14.92 21.74
N GLY A 280 -5.23 -14.03 21.96
CA GLY A 280 -3.81 -14.37 22.04
C GLY A 280 -3.14 -14.70 20.68
N ASN A 281 -3.89 -14.72 19.58
CA ASN A 281 -3.36 -15.02 18.25
C ASN A 281 -2.95 -13.73 17.53
N LYS A 282 -1.63 -13.54 17.37
CA LYS A 282 -1.07 -12.45 16.56
C LYS A 282 -1.18 -12.78 15.08
N CYS A 283 -2.02 -12.04 14.36
CA CYS A 283 -2.27 -12.25 12.93
C CYS A 283 -1.72 -11.09 12.10
N ILE A 284 -1.19 -11.37 10.91
CA ILE A 284 -0.74 -10.32 9.98
C ILE A 284 -1.92 -9.72 9.21
N VAL A 285 -1.89 -8.40 8.94
CA VAL A 285 -2.92 -7.70 8.16
C VAL A 285 -2.40 -7.43 6.75
N LEU A 286 -2.94 -8.13 5.75
CA LEU A 286 -2.57 -8.00 4.33
C LEU A 286 -3.70 -7.44 3.45
N SER A 287 -4.92 -7.36 3.97
CA SER A 287 -6.07 -6.74 3.31
C SER A 287 -6.92 -6.05 4.35
N ILE A 288 -7.45 -4.88 3.99
CA ILE A 288 -8.36 -4.12 4.83
C ILE A 288 -9.52 -3.63 3.96
N LYS A 289 -10.73 -3.86 4.44
CA LYS A 289 -11.94 -3.18 3.95
C LYS A 289 -12.56 -2.40 5.10
N ARG A 290 -13.03 -1.20 4.82
CA ARG A 290 -13.76 -0.37 5.78
C ARG A 290 -15.07 0.04 5.17
N LYS A 291 -16.14 -0.21 5.90
CA LYS A 291 -17.46 0.34 5.63
C LYS A 291 -17.78 1.35 6.72
N TYR A 292 -18.01 2.59 6.32
CA TYR A 292 -18.28 3.66 7.27
C TYR A 292 -19.79 3.76 7.52
N VAL A 293 -20.23 3.51 8.76
CA VAL A 293 -21.66 3.46 9.13
C VAL A 293 -21.92 4.34 10.34
N GLY A 294 -22.57 5.48 10.14
CA GLY A 294 -22.91 6.38 11.25
C GLY A 294 -21.67 6.92 11.95
N THR A 295 -21.50 6.63 13.25
CA THR A 295 -20.35 7.10 14.07
C THR A 295 -19.14 6.20 14.09
N GLN A 296 -19.21 5.00 13.54
CA GLN A 296 -18.12 4.02 13.59
C GLN A 296 -17.86 3.43 12.19
N SER A 297 -16.66 2.92 11.98
CA SER A 297 -16.37 2.05 10.85
C SER A 297 -16.53 0.57 11.25
N VAL A 298 -17.03 -0.22 10.32
CA VAL A 298 -16.86 -1.67 10.33
C VAL A 298 -15.61 -1.97 9.52
N VAL A 299 -14.64 -2.63 10.15
CA VAL A 299 -13.36 -2.98 9.55
C VAL A 299 -13.31 -4.49 9.38
N GLU A 300 -13.09 -4.94 8.14
CA GLU A 300 -12.80 -6.33 7.79
C GLU A 300 -11.32 -6.44 7.46
N LEU A 301 -10.64 -7.38 8.10
CA LEU A 301 -9.21 -7.62 7.96
C LEU A 301 -8.99 -9.06 7.46
N ASP A 302 -8.12 -9.19 6.45
CA ASP A 302 -7.60 -10.48 6.00
C ASP A 302 -6.07 -10.43 5.93
N GLY A 303 -5.46 -11.60 5.89
CA GLY A 303 -4.02 -11.79 5.99
C GLY A 303 -3.56 -13.17 5.57
N GLU A 304 -4.36 -13.90 4.77
CA GLU A 304 -4.02 -15.24 4.36
C GLU A 304 -2.73 -15.22 3.52
N VAL A 305 -1.78 -16.07 3.91
CA VAL A 305 -0.49 -16.18 3.25
C VAL A 305 0.01 -17.61 3.35
N ALA A 306 0.33 -18.19 2.20
CA ALA A 306 0.90 -19.53 2.10
C ALA A 306 2.40 -19.45 1.78
N LEU A 307 3.23 -19.14 2.80
CA LEU A 307 4.67 -19.20 2.62
C LEU A 307 5.17 -20.65 2.50
N LYS A 308 6.08 -20.85 1.55
CA LYS A 308 6.76 -22.14 1.35
C LYS A 308 7.77 -22.36 2.48
#